data_AF-A0A5M4AZI3-F1
#
_entry.id   AF-A0A5M4AZI3-F1
#
_cell.length_a   1.000
_cell.length_b   1.000
_cell.length_c   1.000
_cell.angle_alpha   90.00
_cell.angle_beta   90.00
_cell.angle_gamma   90.00
#
_symmetry.space_group_name_H-M   'P 1'
#
loop_
_entity.id
_entity.type
_entity.pdbx_description
1 polymer ?
#
loop_
_entity_poly.entity_id
_entity_poly.type
_entity_poly.pdbx_seq_one_letter_code
_entity_poly.pdbx_strand_id
1 'polypeptide(L)'
;MCFPGLGIYNELQIRFGLMNNLKEMKSIYLTLLGLLFVAGQVMASPKDEKPVPFTGGVVYSLPETGIRVTVEVEQVKFIHGPYYQYADKYLGIPNAPSTDRESWKITNVSLSTYGEPDPTEVHTASGPFASALSLTEDGVLIGINSDVKSGKEDVASSVYTPDVEVPEEPWPDRSMHSFLNEVDTIPADQFTEKTLQQKALETAHDITKIRKRKFKSLAFGYDKALPDGEAYNTMVAQLDKLEKEYVGLFIGKSYKAKHTYVFNVVPDAKNGKSAIVFRFSTSKGVVPTTDLSGKPVMLEIDRNTSLEKSNGQVAGQQTATPETSNSGLFYRIPGNAGVRLLDGTHILLESHLTLGQFGKVAPIPEGLLNGNYDIRLHPATGAIQRVKRIMEKNKEEQ
;
A
#
# COMPACT_ATOMS: atom_id res chain seq x y z
N MET A 1 48.66 -10.98 -106.10
CA MET A 1 49.12 -11.59 -104.83
C MET A 1 48.61 -10.73 -103.67
N CYS A 2 47.97 -11.40 -102.70
CA CYS A 2 47.63 -11.01 -101.31
C CYS A 2 46.62 -9.88 -100.98
N PHE A 3 45.59 -10.28 -100.20
CA PHE A 3 44.62 -9.55 -99.34
C PHE A 3 45.29 -8.85 -98.12
N PRO A 4 44.61 -8.15 -97.14
CA PRO A 4 43.15 -8.05 -96.79
C PRO A 4 42.61 -6.66 -96.32
N GLY A 5 41.33 -6.59 -95.88
CA GLY A 5 40.81 -5.60 -94.89
C GLY A 5 39.39 -5.07 -95.18
N LEU A 6 38.29 -5.72 -94.73
CA LEU A 6 37.51 -5.51 -93.49
C LEU A 6 36.98 -4.08 -93.18
N GLY A 7 35.64 -3.92 -93.18
CA GLY A 7 34.95 -3.35 -92.03
C GLY A 7 34.29 -1.97 -92.14
N ILE A 8 33.32 -1.72 -93.04
CA ILE A 8 32.38 -0.58 -92.90
C ILE A 8 31.01 -0.91 -93.52
N TYR A 9 30.22 -1.80 -92.91
CA TYR A 9 28.77 -1.91 -93.22
C TYR A 9 27.92 -2.40 -92.02
N ASN A 10 28.47 -2.36 -90.79
CA ASN A 10 27.83 -3.00 -89.62
C ASN A 10 27.29 -2.04 -88.54
N GLU A 11 27.27 -0.73 -88.77
CA GLU A 11 26.74 0.23 -87.76
C GLU A 11 25.35 0.82 -88.09
N LEU A 12 24.84 0.71 -89.31
CA LEU A 12 23.51 1.26 -89.64
C LEU A 12 22.33 0.29 -89.43
N GLN A 13 22.58 -1.02 -89.29
CA GLN A 13 21.52 -2.01 -89.02
C GLN A 13 21.21 -2.22 -87.53
N ILE A 14 22.10 -1.84 -86.61
CA ILE A 14 21.90 -2.12 -85.17
C ILE A 14 21.00 -1.06 -84.50
N ARG A 15 20.96 0.18 -85.01
CA ARG A 15 20.12 1.24 -84.42
C ARG A 15 18.62 1.16 -84.77
N PHE A 16 18.22 0.49 -85.86
CA PHE A 16 16.79 0.30 -86.19
C PHE A 16 16.15 -0.90 -85.48
N GLY A 17 16.94 -1.92 -85.08
CA GLY A 17 16.43 -3.09 -84.35
C GLY A 17 16.16 -2.86 -82.85
N LEU A 18 16.83 -1.88 -82.23
CA LEU A 18 16.69 -1.58 -80.80
C LEU A 18 15.48 -0.68 -80.47
N MET A 19 15.00 0.14 -81.42
CA MET A 19 13.84 1.03 -81.19
C MET A 19 12.47 0.35 -81.37
N ASN A 20 12.37 -0.75 -82.12
CA ASN A 20 11.10 -1.49 -82.27
C ASN A 20 10.81 -2.42 -81.08
N ASN A 21 11.85 -3.04 -80.48
CA ASN A 21 11.66 -3.91 -79.31
C ASN A 21 11.25 -3.15 -78.04
N LEU A 22 11.61 -1.86 -77.90
CA LEU A 22 11.23 -1.07 -76.72
C LEU A 22 9.75 -0.63 -76.75
N LYS A 23 9.12 -0.57 -77.93
CA LYS A 23 7.71 -0.16 -78.10
C LYS A 23 6.76 -1.35 -77.92
N GLU A 24 7.14 -2.52 -78.44
CA GLU A 24 6.43 -3.80 -78.21
C GLU A 24 6.45 -4.20 -76.72
N MET A 25 7.59 -4.04 -76.04
CA MET A 25 7.72 -4.42 -74.63
C MET A 25 6.93 -3.53 -73.66
N LYS A 26 6.66 -2.26 -74.02
CA LYS A 26 5.77 -1.36 -73.26
C LYS A 26 4.28 -1.66 -73.49
N SER A 27 3.90 -2.10 -74.69
CA SER A 27 2.52 -2.48 -75.01
C SER A 27 2.11 -3.79 -74.30
N ILE A 28 3.05 -4.73 -74.17
CA ILE A 28 2.84 -6.01 -73.47
C ILE A 28 2.71 -5.82 -71.95
N TYR A 29 3.48 -4.91 -71.32
CA TYR A 29 3.32 -4.62 -69.90
C TYR A 29 2.04 -3.85 -69.56
N LEU A 30 1.58 -2.96 -70.46
CA LEU A 30 0.33 -2.21 -70.25
C LEU A 30 -0.92 -3.09 -70.42
N THR A 31 -0.86 -4.10 -71.30
CA THR A 31 -1.93 -5.10 -71.46
C THR A 31 -1.92 -6.16 -70.36
N LEU A 32 -0.75 -6.53 -69.82
CA LEU A 32 -0.65 -7.44 -68.67
C LEU A 32 -1.11 -6.77 -67.35
N LEU A 33 -0.91 -5.45 -67.18
CA LEU A 33 -1.39 -4.71 -66.00
C LEU A 33 -2.90 -4.44 -66.04
N GLY A 34 -3.49 -4.35 -67.23
CA GLY A 34 -4.95 -4.22 -67.41
C GLY A 34 -5.73 -5.52 -67.16
N LEU A 35 -5.11 -6.69 -67.33
CA LEU A 35 -5.76 -7.98 -67.08
C LEU A 35 -5.80 -8.38 -65.60
N LEU A 36 -5.00 -7.74 -64.73
CA LEU A 36 -4.99 -8.02 -63.30
C LEU A 36 -6.07 -7.26 -62.51
N PHE A 37 -6.77 -6.29 -63.12
CA PHE A 37 -7.74 -5.43 -62.43
C PHE A 37 -9.21 -5.84 -62.59
N VAL A 38 -9.52 -6.94 -63.31
CA VAL A 38 -10.90 -7.39 -63.59
C VAL A 38 -11.30 -8.68 -62.83
N ALA A 39 -10.38 -9.34 -62.13
CA ALA A 39 -10.67 -10.59 -61.39
C ALA A 39 -11.00 -10.38 -59.88
N GLY A 40 -11.51 -9.21 -59.49
CA GLY A 40 -11.72 -8.83 -58.09
C GLY A 40 -13.17 -8.46 -57.74
N GLN A 41 -14.17 -9.16 -58.29
CA GLN A 41 -15.56 -9.05 -57.83
C GLN A 41 -16.20 -10.46 -57.85
N VAL A 42 -15.94 -11.27 -56.83
CA VAL A 42 -16.78 -12.42 -56.51
C VAL A 42 -17.53 -12.10 -55.23
N MET A 43 -18.85 -12.13 -55.39
CA MET A 43 -19.86 -11.78 -54.40
C MET A 43 -19.72 -12.64 -53.14
N ALA A 44 -19.59 -12.00 -51.99
CA ALA A 44 -19.84 -12.63 -50.71
C ALA A 44 -21.35 -12.87 -50.58
N SER A 45 -21.77 -14.12 -50.72
CA SER A 45 -23.10 -14.55 -50.28
C SER A 45 -23.17 -14.35 -48.76
N PRO A 46 -24.22 -13.75 -48.19
CA PRO A 46 -24.37 -13.70 -46.74
C PRO A 46 -24.56 -15.14 -46.29
N LYS A 47 -23.49 -15.74 -45.77
CA LYS A 47 -23.60 -16.95 -44.98
C LYS A 47 -24.46 -16.53 -43.79
N ASP A 48 -25.68 -17.06 -43.72
CA ASP A 48 -26.44 -17.12 -42.48
C ASP A 48 -25.57 -17.88 -41.48
N GLU A 49 -24.64 -17.16 -40.84
CA GLU A 49 -24.02 -17.56 -39.59
C GLU A 49 -25.15 -17.55 -38.57
N LYS A 50 -25.89 -18.66 -38.52
CA LYS A 50 -26.53 -19.06 -37.28
C LYS A 50 -25.44 -18.92 -36.23
N PRO A 51 -25.60 -18.06 -35.20
CA PRO A 51 -24.57 -17.87 -34.20
C PRO A 51 -24.26 -19.27 -33.66
N VAL A 52 -23.05 -19.75 -33.93
CA VAL A 52 -22.54 -20.96 -33.29
C VAL A 52 -22.66 -20.62 -31.80
N PRO A 53 -23.50 -21.33 -31.03
CA PRO A 53 -23.63 -21.00 -29.61
C PRO A 53 -22.22 -21.11 -29.03
N PHE A 54 -21.77 -20.04 -28.41
CA PHE A 54 -20.48 -20.03 -27.72
C PHE A 54 -20.54 -21.15 -26.67
N THR A 55 -19.91 -22.28 -26.98
CA THR A 55 -19.74 -23.42 -26.05
C THR A 55 -18.50 -23.22 -25.18
N GLY A 56 -17.99 -21.99 -25.09
CA GLY A 56 -16.92 -21.63 -24.17
C GLY A 56 -17.49 -21.29 -22.79
N GLY A 57 -16.94 -21.89 -21.75
CA GLY A 57 -17.21 -21.46 -20.38
C GLY A 57 -16.23 -20.35 -19.96
N VAL A 58 -16.67 -19.45 -19.08
CA VAL A 58 -15.78 -18.48 -18.41
C VAL A 58 -15.41 -19.04 -17.05
N VAL A 59 -14.11 -19.19 -16.79
CA VAL A 59 -13.59 -19.64 -15.51
C VAL A 59 -13.48 -18.46 -14.56
N TYR A 60 -13.96 -18.62 -13.33
CA TYR A 60 -13.89 -17.61 -12.28
C TYR A 60 -13.59 -18.28 -10.93
N SER A 61 -13.07 -17.50 -9.99
CA SER A 61 -12.80 -17.96 -8.62
C SER A 61 -13.71 -17.26 -7.62
N LEU A 62 -14.02 -17.94 -6.52
CA LEU A 62 -14.61 -17.30 -5.35
C LEU A 62 -13.51 -16.65 -4.49
N PRO A 63 -13.78 -15.58 -3.73
CA PRO A 63 -12.77 -14.94 -2.91
C PRO A 63 -12.52 -15.71 -1.61
N GLU A 64 -11.25 -15.82 -1.24
CA GLU A 64 -10.79 -16.11 0.11
C GLU A 64 -10.54 -14.79 0.86
N THR A 65 -11.03 -14.68 2.10
CA THR A 65 -10.89 -13.45 2.88
C THR A 65 -9.57 -13.44 3.63
N GLY A 66 -8.68 -12.54 3.25
CA GLY A 66 -7.48 -12.21 3.99
C GLY A 66 -7.72 -11.14 5.04
N ILE A 67 -7.00 -11.21 6.14
CA ILE A 67 -6.98 -10.22 7.22
C ILE A 67 -5.69 -9.41 7.11
N ARG A 68 -5.82 -8.10 7.02
CA ARG A 68 -4.72 -7.14 7.02
C ARG A 68 -4.62 -6.49 8.40
N VAL A 69 -3.49 -6.73 9.05
CA VAL A 69 -3.12 -6.15 10.34
C VAL A 69 -2.20 -4.96 10.10
N THR A 70 -2.68 -3.76 10.40
CA THR A 70 -1.88 -2.54 10.33
C THR A 70 -1.47 -2.14 11.75
N VAL A 71 -0.16 -1.99 11.95
CA VAL A 71 0.43 -1.70 13.26
C VAL A 71 1.23 -0.41 13.14
N GLU A 72 0.88 0.57 13.97
CA GLU A 72 1.66 1.79 14.13
C GLU A 72 2.52 1.65 15.38
N VAL A 73 3.82 1.91 15.23
CA VAL A 73 4.77 1.92 16.34
C VAL A 73 5.50 3.25 16.40
N GLU A 74 5.76 3.71 17.62
CA GLU A 74 6.61 4.86 17.92
C GLU A 74 8.00 4.35 18.32
N GLN A 75 9.02 4.76 17.56
CA GLN A 75 10.42 4.60 17.91
C GLN A 75 10.88 5.86 18.64
N VAL A 76 11.52 5.68 19.79
CA VAL A 76 12.09 6.76 20.59
C VAL A 76 13.57 6.48 20.83
N LYS A 77 14.44 7.27 20.21
CA LYS A 77 15.89 7.28 20.49
C LYS A 77 16.19 8.40 21.48
N PHE A 78 16.65 8.02 22.66
CA PHE A 78 17.10 8.93 23.70
C PHE A 78 18.62 9.02 23.69
N ILE A 79 19.12 10.26 23.70
CA ILE A 79 20.54 10.57 23.82
C ILE A 79 20.76 11.35 25.10
N HIS A 80 21.65 10.86 25.95
CA HIS A 80 21.97 11.51 27.22
C HIS A 80 22.67 12.86 27.00
N GLY A 81 22.45 13.79 27.93
CA GLY A 81 23.08 15.11 27.88
C GLY A 81 24.55 15.05 28.31
N PRO A 82 25.47 15.81 27.71
CA PRO A 82 26.88 15.81 28.08
C PRO A 82 27.15 16.21 29.54
N TYR A 83 26.23 16.95 30.18
CA TYR A 83 26.34 17.43 31.56
C TYR A 83 25.48 16.64 32.55
N TYR A 84 25.04 15.42 32.20
CA TYR A 84 24.15 14.61 33.06
C TYR A 84 24.66 14.43 34.49
N GLN A 85 25.98 14.29 34.68
CA GLN A 85 26.61 14.13 35.99
C GLN A 85 26.41 15.33 36.91
N TYR A 86 26.16 16.51 36.36
CA TYR A 86 25.99 17.76 37.09
C TYR A 86 24.53 18.23 37.17
N ALA A 87 23.59 17.44 36.63
CA ALA A 87 22.17 17.79 36.62
C ALA A 87 21.60 17.97 38.03
N ASP A 88 21.96 17.08 38.96
CA ASP A 88 21.52 17.19 40.35
C ASP A 88 22.19 18.39 41.04
N LYS A 89 23.52 18.48 40.94
CA LYS A 89 24.32 19.55 41.57
C LYS A 89 23.88 20.96 41.15
N TYR A 90 23.59 21.18 39.88
CA TYR A 90 23.33 22.53 39.35
C TYR A 90 21.87 22.82 39.04
N LEU A 91 21.06 21.82 38.68
CA LEU A 91 19.64 22.02 38.38
C LEU A 91 18.69 21.38 39.41
N GLY A 92 19.21 20.62 40.38
CA GLY A 92 18.39 19.87 41.34
C GLY A 92 17.57 18.77 40.70
N ILE A 93 18.02 18.23 39.56
CA ILE A 93 17.34 17.14 38.84
C ILE A 93 18.06 15.84 39.18
N PRO A 94 17.50 15.01 40.10
CA PRO A 94 18.13 13.74 40.45
C PRO A 94 17.99 12.74 39.30
N ASN A 95 18.92 11.78 39.25
CA ASN A 95 18.88 10.62 38.34
C ASN A 95 18.77 11.00 36.85
N ALA A 96 19.51 12.03 36.40
CA ALA A 96 19.63 12.32 34.98
C ALA A 96 20.18 11.09 34.22
N PRO A 97 19.58 10.70 33.08
CA PRO A 97 20.00 9.51 32.35
C PRO A 97 21.47 9.59 31.92
N SER A 98 22.23 8.53 32.19
CA SER A 98 23.67 8.43 31.89
C SER A 98 23.99 7.62 30.64
N THR A 99 22.98 7.05 29.98
CA THR A 99 23.12 6.13 28.86
C THR A 99 22.10 6.45 27.78
N ASP A 100 22.55 6.30 26.53
CA ASP A 100 21.67 6.33 25.38
C ASP A 100 20.78 5.10 25.39
N ARG A 101 19.54 5.27 24.95
CA ARG A 101 18.56 4.21 24.93
C ARG A 101 17.67 4.34 23.72
N GLU A 102 17.31 3.18 23.18
CA GLU A 102 16.29 3.09 22.16
C GLU A 102 15.12 2.31 22.71
N SER A 103 13.93 2.81 22.48
CA SER A 103 12.70 2.17 22.90
C SER A 103 11.64 2.24 21.81
N TRP A 104 10.89 1.16 21.69
CA TRP A 104 9.81 1.02 20.74
C TRP A 104 8.52 0.75 21.47
N LYS A 105 7.43 1.33 20.99
CA LYS A 105 6.10 1.14 21.55
C LYS A 105 5.04 1.03 20.46
N ILE A 106 4.17 0.04 20.56
CA ILE A 106 2.96 -0.05 19.74
C ILE A 106 1.99 1.05 20.18
N THR A 107 1.63 1.94 19.27
CA THR A 107 0.72 3.06 19.55
C THR A 107 -0.70 2.79 19.06
N ASN A 108 -0.85 2.12 17.93
CA ASN A 108 -2.14 1.83 17.33
C ASN A 108 -2.10 0.51 16.57
N VAL A 109 -3.24 -0.18 16.56
CA VAL A 109 -3.44 -1.41 15.77
C VAL A 109 -4.83 -1.41 15.17
N SER A 110 -4.92 -1.73 13.88
CA SER A 110 -6.20 -1.85 13.18
C SER A 110 -6.25 -3.10 12.30
N LEU A 111 -7.45 -3.65 12.15
CA LEU A 111 -7.72 -4.79 11.26
C LEU A 111 -8.60 -4.34 10.11
N SER A 112 -8.27 -4.81 8.91
CA SER A 112 -9.10 -4.69 7.71
C SER A 112 -9.13 -6.03 6.98
N THR A 113 -10.10 -6.22 6.08
CA THR A 113 -10.24 -7.46 5.30
C THR A 113 -10.06 -7.16 3.83
N TYR A 114 -9.39 -8.05 3.10
CA TYR A 114 -9.25 -7.99 1.66
C TYR A 114 -9.63 -9.34 1.04
N GLY A 115 -9.93 -9.36 -0.26
CA GLY A 115 -10.23 -10.59 -0.99
C GLY A 115 -9.09 -10.96 -1.90
N GLU A 116 -8.70 -12.23 -1.89
CA GLU A 116 -7.82 -12.83 -2.90
C GLU A 116 -8.53 -14.03 -3.56
N PRO A 117 -8.19 -14.39 -4.81
CA PRO A 117 -8.81 -15.55 -5.47
C PRO A 117 -8.50 -16.85 -4.72
N ASP A 118 -9.53 -17.60 -4.36
CA ASP A 118 -9.37 -18.88 -3.67
C ASP A 118 -8.99 -19.99 -4.68
N PRO A 119 -7.79 -20.61 -4.57
CA PRO A 119 -7.37 -21.65 -5.49
C PRO A 119 -8.17 -22.96 -5.35
N THR A 120 -8.92 -23.13 -4.26
CA THR A 120 -9.73 -24.33 -3.99
C THR A 120 -11.16 -24.23 -4.53
N GLU A 121 -11.69 -23.02 -4.74
CA GLU A 121 -13.04 -22.78 -5.25
C GLU A 121 -13.00 -22.03 -6.60
N VAL A 122 -12.59 -22.78 -7.63
CA VAL A 122 -12.60 -22.35 -9.02
C VAL A 122 -13.76 -23.01 -9.75
N HIS A 123 -14.58 -22.21 -10.43
CA HIS A 123 -15.79 -22.67 -11.11
C HIS A 123 -15.84 -22.18 -12.57
N THR A 124 -16.68 -22.83 -13.37
CA THR A 124 -16.88 -22.48 -14.79
C THR A 124 -18.33 -22.10 -15.02
N ALA A 125 -18.57 -20.85 -15.44
CA ALA A 125 -19.86 -20.40 -15.93
C ALA A 125 -20.02 -20.81 -17.39
N SER A 126 -21.14 -21.46 -17.73
CA SER A 126 -21.43 -21.91 -19.10
C SER A 126 -22.69 -21.25 -19.64
N GLY A 127 -22.81 -21.19 -20.97
CA GLY A 127 -24.00 -20.69 -21.65
C GLY A 127 -24.20 -19.18 -21.50
N PRO A 128 -25.45 -18.67 -21.52
CA PRO A 128 -25.73 -17.23 -21.54
C PRO A 128 -25.28 -16.49 -20.27
N PHE A 129 -25.02 -17.22 -19.19
CA PHE A 129 -24.54 -16.64 -17.93
C PHE A 129 -23.06 -16.25 -17.97
N ALA A 130 -22.28 -16.88 -18.86
CA ALA A 130 -20.85 -16.61 -19.00
C ALA A 130 -20.58 -15.18 -19.50
N SER A 131 -21.45 -14.64 -20.36
CA SER A 131 -21.38 -13.24 -20.85
C SER A 131 -21.88 -12.21 -19.85
N ALA A 132 -22.51 -12.63 -18.74
CA ALA A 132 -23.10 -11.75 -17.75
C ALA A 132 -22.18 -11.49 -16.55
N LEU A 133 -21.01 -12.12 -16.49
CA LEU A 133 -20.14 -12.02 -15.31
C LEU A 133 -19.35 -10.72 -15.26
N SER A 134 -19.22 -10.21 -14.04
CA SER A 134 -18.32 -9.11 -13.71
C SER A 134 -17.26 -9.66 -12.76
N LEU A 135 -16.01 -9.62 -13.21
CA LEU A 135 -14.86 -10.17 -12.49
C LEU A 135 -13.90 -9.05 -12.08
N THR A 136 -13.14 -9.28 -11.00
CA THR A 136 -11.96 -8.46 -10.70
C THR A 136 -10.85 -8.74 -11.71
N GLU A 137 -9.80 -7.90 -11.70
CA GLU A 137 -8.59 -8.14 -12.50
C GLU A 137 -7.93 -9.50 -12.22
N ASP A 138 -8.09 -10.02 -11.00
CA ASP A 138 -7.52 -11.31 -10.58
C ASP A 138 -8.51 -12.48 -10.79
N GLY A 139 -9.65 -12.24 -11.45
CA GLY A 139 -10.61 -13.29 -11.83
C GLY A 139 -11.62 -13.69 -10.74
N VAL A 140 -11.83 -12.84 -9.72
CA VAL A 140 -12.82 -13.07 -8.66
C VAL A 140 -14.20 -12.58 -9.10
N LEU A 141 -15.24 -13.37 -8.84
CA LEU A 141 -16.62 -12.98 -9.12
C LEU A 141 -17.12 -11.85 -8.20
N ILE A 142 -17.47 -10.70 -8.77
CA ILE A 142 -17.97 -9.52 -8.04
C ILE A 142 -19.37 -9.08 -8.47
N GLY A 143 -19.86 -9.57 -9.61
CA GLY A 143 -21.19 -9.21 -10.09
C GLY A 143 -21.71 -10.13 -11.20
N ILE A 144 -23.02 -10.09 -11.38
CA ILE A 144 -23.73 -10.70 -12.52
C ILE A 144 -24.70 -9.65 -13.06
N ASN A 145 -24.66 -9.40 -14.37
CA ASN A 145 -25.37 -8.31 -15.05
C ASN A 145 -25.13 -6.95 -14.38
N SER A 146 -23.93 -6.70 -13.85
CA SER A 146 -23.63 -5.52 -13.05
C SER A 146 -22.37 -4.82 -13.54
N ASP A 147 -22.42 -3.53 -13.83
CA ASP A 147 -21.23 -2.74 -14.21
C ASP A 147 -20.36 -2.36 -12.99
N VAL A 148 -20.03 -3.35 -12.15
CA VAL A 148 -19.15 -3.16 -10.99
C VAL A 148 -17.70 -3.25 -11.45
N LYS A 149 -16.95 -2.17 -11.28
CA LYS A 149 -15.50 -2.18 -11.36
C LYS A 149 -14.95 -2.27 -9.94
N SER A 150 -14.17 -3.30 -9.65
CA SER A 150 -13.37 -3.35 -8.42
C SER A 150 -12.07 -2.64 -8.69
N GLY A 151 -11.76 -1.58 -7.93
CA GLY A 151 -10.39 -1.07 -7.87
C GLY A 151 -9.52 -2.07 -7.11
N LYS A 152 -8.33 -2.37 -7.60
CA LYS A 152 -7.28 -2.93 -6.74
C LYS A 152 -6.89 -1.86 -5.73
N GLU A 153 -7.02 -2.17 -4.45
CA GLU A 153 -6.26 -1.41 -3.45
C GLU A 153 -4.83 -1.90 -3.53
N ASP A 154 -3.94 -1.05 -4.07
CA ASP A 154 -2.50 -1.32 -4.07
C ASP A 154 -2.05 -1.60 -2.63
N VAL A 155 -1.58 -2.82 -2.40
CA VAL A 155 -1.01 -3.22 -1.13
C VAL A 155 0.37 -2.60 -1.05
N ALA A 156 0.45 -1.39 -0.50
CA ALA A 156 1.71 -0.81 -0.10
C ALA A 156 2.28 -1.64 1.05
N SER A 157 3.00 -2.72 0.71
CA SER A 157 3.91 -3.40 1.62
C SER A 157 5.11 -2.47 1.85
N SER A 158 4.92 -1.38 2.59
CA SER A 158 6.03 -0.51 2.98
C SER A 158 6.83 -1.21 4.07
N VAL A 159 7.75 -2.08 3.65
CA VAL A 159 8.78 -2.67 4.53
C VAL A 159 9.87 -1.64 4.85
N TYR A 160 9.92 -0.51 4.12
CA TYR A 160 10.84 0.58 4.37
C TYR A 160 10.16 1.72 5.10
N THR A 161 10.30 1.75 6.42
CA THR A 161 10.03 2.94 7.22
C THR A 161 11.39 3.54 7.60
N PRO A 162 11.68 4.80 7.21
CA PRO A 162 12.98 5.41 7.51
C PRO A 162 13.17 5.46 9.03
N ASP A 163 14.35 5.03 9.49
CA ASP A 163 14.75 5.06 10.90
C ASP A 163 14.64 6.49 11.47
N VAL A 164 14.55 6.64 12.80
CA VAL A 164 14.58 7.95 13.46
C VAL A 164 15.83 8.71 12.99
N GLU A 165 15.59 9.85 12.33
CA GLU A 165 16.63 10.80 11.99
C GLU A 165 17.17 11.43 13.28
N VAL A 166 18.38 11.00 13.64
CA VAL A 166 19.19 11.62 14.69
C VAL A 166 20.24 12.49 13.99
N PRO A 167 20.36 13.78 14.34
CA PRO A 167 21.44 14.61 13.83
C PRO A 167 22.81 13.99 14.11
N GLU A 168 23.76 14.07 13.17
CA GLU A 168 25.13 13.58 13.35
C GLU A 168 25.79 14.16 14.62
N GLU A 169 25.47 15.42 14.92
CA GLU A 169 25.84 16.09 16.17
C GLU A 169 24.58 16.43 16.99
N PRO A 170 24.18 15.57 17.96
CA PRO A 170 22.99 15.80 18.79
C PRO A 170 23.10 17.02 19.73
N TRP A 171 24.34 17.45 20.00
CA TRP A 171 24.73 18.49 20.95
C TRP A 171 25.66 19.51 20.30
N PRO A 172 25.21 20.24 19.26
CA PRO A 172 26.05 21.27 18.65
C PRO A 172 26.38 22.34 19.68
N ASP A 173 27.62 22.81 19.70
CA ASP A 173 28.02 23.88 20.60
C ASP A 173 27.33 25.20 20.20
N ARG A 174 26.41 25.64 21.07
CA ARG A 174 25.69 26.92 20.96
C ARG A 174 25.97 27.80 22.17
N SER A 175 27.07 27.56 22.87
CA SER A 175 27.43 28.33 24.05
C SER A 175 27.61 29.80 23.71
N MET A 176 27.17 30.67 24.62
CA MET A 176 27.37 32.11 24.51
C MET A 176 28.75 32.53 25.06
N HIS A 177 29.55 31.56 25.50
CA HIS A 177 30.80 31.76 26.23
C HIS A 177 31.98 31.35 25.37
N SER A 178 33.13 31.98 25.59
CA SER A 178 34.38 31.57 24.94
C SER A 178 34.72 30.11 25.30
N PHE A 179 35.26 29.37 24.34
CA PHE A 179 35.73 27.99 24.52
C PHE A 179 36.90 27.90 25.52
N LEU A 180 37.65 28.99 25.63
CA LEU A 180 38.86 29.10 26.42
C LEU A 180 38.57 29.87 27.71
N ASN A 181 39.38 29.59 28.74
CA ASN A 181 39.41 30.42 29.93
C ASN A 181 40.08 31.76 29.60
N GLU A 182 39.29 32.78 29.29
CA GLU A 182 39.75 34.15 29.22
C GLU A 182 39.94 34.66 30.65
N VAL A 183 41.18 34.63 31.12
CA VAL A 183 41.59 35.31 32.34
C VAL A 183 42.41 36.50 31.90
N ASP A 184 41.98 37.72 32.26
CA ASP A 184 42.61 39.00 31.88
C ASP A 184 44.12 39.10 32.19
N THR A 185 44.64 38.20 33.03
CA THR A 185 46.01 38.20 33.55
C THR A 185 46.96 37.18 32.92
N ILE A 186 46.48 36.34 31.98
CA ILE A 186 47.27 35.27 31.39
C ILE A 186 47.64 35.66 29.94
N PRO A 187 48.92 35.62 29.53
CA PRO A 187 49.30 35.91 28.15
C PRO A 187 48.67 34.89 27.18
N ALA A 188 48.42 35.33 25.93
CA ALA A 188 47.58 34.63 24.95
C ALA A 188 48.05 33.21 24.55
N ASP A 189 49.23 32.82 25.00
CA ASP A 189 49.89 31.52 24.82
C ASP A 189 49.54 30.49 25.92
N GLN A 190 48.76 30.86 26.95
CA GLN A 190 48.41 30.00 28.09
C GLN A 190 46.90 29.74 28.27
N PHE A 191 46.09 30.00 27.24
CA PHE A 191 44.67 29.64 27.29
C PHE A 191 44.49 28.14 27.53
N THR A 192 43.70 27.80 28.56
CA THR A 192 43.33 26.41 28.85
C THR A 192 41.88 26.16 28.46
N GLU A 193 41.60 24.96 27.96
CA GLU A 193 40.23 24.55 27.68
C GLU A 193 39.41 24.48 28.96
N LYS A 194 38.16 24.95 28.88
CA LYS A 194 37.22 24.86 30.00
C LYS A 194 36.91 23.41 30.34
N THR A 195 36.95 23.08 31.63
CA THR A 195 36.53 21.77 32.13
C THR A 195 35.03 21.54 31.91
N LEU A 196 34.61 20.28 31.83
CA LEU A 196 33.19 19.92 31.68
C LEU A 196 32.32 20.52 32.81
N GLN A 197 32.85 20.54 34.03
CA GLN A 197 32.17 21.13 35.18
C GLN A 197 32.00 22.66 35.05
N GLN A 198 33.02 23.37 34.56
CA GLN A 198 32.92 24.82 34.31
C GLN A 198 31.87 25.13 33.23
N LYS A 199 31.90 24.39 32.11
CA LYS A 199 30.90 24.54 31.04
C LYS A 199 29.48 24.26 31.56
N ALA A 200 29.31 23.22 32.38
CA ALA A 200 28.04 22.91 33.01
C ALA A 200 27.58 24.02 33.98
N LEU A 201 28.49 24.59 34.79
CA LEU A 201 28.16 25.70 35.69
C LEU A 201 27.69 26.94 34.92
N GLU A 202 28.41 27.32 33.85
CA GLU A 202 28.03 28.44 32.97
C GLU A 202 26.66 28.20 32.33
N THR A 203 26.42 26.98 31.82
CA THR A 203 25.14 26.58 31.23
C THR A 203 24.00 26.66 32.24
N ALA A 204 24.21 26.24 33.50
CA ALA A 204 23.20 26.34 34.55
C ALA A 204 22.87 27.81 34.91
N HIS A 205 23.88 28.68 34.88
CA HIS A 205 23.68 30.11 35.03
C HIS A 205 22.87 30.69 33.86
N ASP A 206 23.13 30.27 32.63
CA ASP A 206 22.36 30.67 31.45
C ASP A 206 20.90 30.22 31.53
N ILE A 207 20.63 28.98 31.96
CA ILE A 207 19.27 28.48 32.21
C ILE A 207 18.55 29.39 33.22
N THR A 208 19.22 29.74 34.32
CA THR A 208 18.65 30.63 35.33
C THR A 208 18.36 32.02 34.76
N LYS A 209 19.24 32.54 33.90
CA LYS A 209 19.07 33.83 33.20
C LYS A 209 17.89 33.79 32.22
N ILE A 210 17.74 32.71 31.46
CA ILE A 210 16.62 32.49 30.53
C ILE A 210 15.30 32.45 31.32
N ARG A 211 15.23 31.67 32.40
CA ARG A 211 14.03 31.60 33.27
C ARG A 211 13.64 32.95 33.85
N LYS A 212 14.61 33.72 34.35
CA LYS A 212 14.37 35.09 34.85
C LYS A 212 13.83 36.01 33.75
N ARG A 213 14.38 35.95 32.53
CA ARG A 213 13.92 36.74 31.38
C ARG A 213 12.52 36.33 30.94
N LYS A 214 12.22 35.02 30.87
CA LYS A 214 10.89 34.49 30.58
C LYS A 214 9.87 35.00 31.61
N PHE A 215 10.18 34.87 32.91
CA PHE A 215 9.32 35.39 33.98
C PHE A 215 9.10 36.90 33.88
N LYS A 216 10.17 37.69 33.68
CA LYS A 216 10.08 39.15 33.51
C LYS A 216 9.20 39.53 32.32
N SER A 217 9.28 38.75 31.24
CA SER A 217 8.40 38.89 30.09
C SER A 217 6.96 38.64 30.52
N LEU A 218 6.66 37.52 31.17
CA LEU A 218 5.27 37.09 31.52
C LEU A 218 4.61 38.01 32.54
N ALA A 219 5.38 38.52 33.48
CA ALA A 219 4.91 39.47 34.48
C ALA A 219 4.78 40.91 33.98
N PHE A 220 4.97 41.17 32.67
CA PHE A 220 4.97 42.53 32.12
C PHE A 220 5.99 43.47 32.80
N GLY A 221 7.10 42.93 33.31
CA GLY A 221 8.06 43.65 34.14
C GLY A 221 9.06 44.52 33.36
N TYR A 222 8.79 44.84 32.09
CA TYR A 222 9.65 45.70 31.28
C TYR A 222 9.12 47.13 31.23
N ASP A 223 10.00 48.11 31.41
CA ASP A 223 9.65 49.54 31.43
C ASP A 223 9.04 50.02 30.10
N LYS A 224 9.34 49.32 29.00
CA LYS A 224 8.78 49.58 27.67
C LYS A 224 8.04 48.34 27.19
N ALA A 225 6.73 48.46 27.05
CA ALA A 225 5.91 47.43 26.43
C ALA A 225 6.35 47.23 24.96
N LEU A 226 6.44 45.98 24.53
CA LEU A 226 6.52 45.69 23.10
C LEU A 226 5.22 46.18 22.44
N PRO A 227 5.29 46.78 21.24
CA PRO A 227 4.13 47.40 20.61
C PRO A 227 3.05 46.40 20.20
N ASP A 228 3.38 45.09 20.13
CA ASP A 228 2.51 44.03 19.62
C ASP A 228 2.55 42.78 20.51
N GLY A 229 1.38 42.16 20.72
CA GLY A 229 1.20 40.93 21.48
C GLY A 229 1.70 39.68 20.76
N GLU A 230 1.78 39.67 19.42
CA GLU A 230 2.33 38.54 18.68
C GLU A 230 3.86 38.42 18.88
N ALA A 231 4.56 39.55 18.85
CA ALA A 231 5.99 39.62 19.15
C ALA A 231 6.32 39.07 20.54
N TYR A 232 5.42 39.33 21.50
CA TYR A 232 5.53 38.82 22.86
C TYR A 232 5.46 37.29 22.91
N ASN A 233 4.43 36.70 22.30
CA ASN A 233 4.25 35.25 22.24
C ASN A 233 5.43 34.56 21.55
N THR A 234 5.92 35.15 20.46
CA THR A 234 7.08 34.65 19.71
C THR A 234 8.35 34.68 20.56
N MET A 235 8.59 35.78 21.30
CA MET A 235 9.73 35.88 22.20
C MET A 235 9.69 34.82 23.31
N VAL A 236 8.54 34.61 23.94
CA VAL A 236 8.37 33.59 24.98
C VAL A 236 8.59 32.19 24.40
N ALA A 237 8.03 31.90 23.23
CA ALA A 237 8.24 30.61 22.55
C ALA A 237 9.73 30.35 22.25
N GLN A 238 10.47 31.38 21.85
CA GLN A 238 11.91 31.25 21.59
C GLN A 238 12.72 31.07 22.88
N LEU A 239 12.36 31.75 23.96
CA LEU A 239 12.97 31.51 25.29
C LEU A 239 12.71 30.09 25.77
N ASP A 240 11.53 29.54 25.52
CA ASP A 240 11.17 28.15 25.87
C ASP A 240 11.97 27.14 25.08
N LYS A 241 12.14 27.39 23.77
CA LYS A 241 13.00 26.57 22.92
C LYS A 241 14.45 26.58 23.42
N LEU A 242 14.99 27.76 23.73
CA LEU A 242 16.36 27.89 24.27
C LEU A 242 16.51 27.22 25.63
N GLU A 243 15.55 27.42 26.56
CA GLU A 243 15.56 26.74 27.86
C GLU A 243 15.60 25.22 27.66
N LYS A 244 14.75 24.69 26.77
CA LYS A 244 14.70 23.25 26.48
C LYS A 244 16.00 22.73 25.87
N GLU A 245 16.65 23.48 24.98
CA GLU A 245 17.94 23.12 24.41
C GLU A 245 19.03 23.04 25.49
N TYR A 246 19.12 24.04 26.37
CA TYR A 246 20.12 24.12 27.43
C TYR A 246 19.87 23.10 28.56
N VAL A 247 18.63 22.94 29.00
CA VAL A 247 18.24 21.91 29.97
C VAL A 247 18.52 20.52 29.39
N GLY A 248 18.31 20.34 28.09
CA GLY A 248 18.67 19.11 27.37
C GLY A 248 20.13 18.72 27.55
N LEU A 249 21.07 19.67 27.65
CA LEU A 249 22.48 19.35 27.91
C LEU A 249 22.70 18.60 29.22
N PHE A 250 21.77 18.71 30.18
CA PHE A 250 21.81 17.98 31.44
C PHE A 250 20.94 16.71 31.40
N ILE A 251 19.72 16.78 30.86
CA ILE A 251 18.76 15.67 30.97
C ILE A 251 18.67 14.78 29.73
N GLY A 252 19.32 15.16 28.63
CA GLY A 252 19.24 14.50 27.33
C GLY A 252 18.12 14.99 26.42
N LYS A 253 18.10 14.44 25.20
CA LYS A 253 17.11 14.70 24.15
C LYS A 253 16.49 13.38 23.69
N SER A 254 15.26 13.44 23.21
CA SER A 254 14.59 12.30 22.58
C SER A 254 14.16 12.65 21.16
N TYR A 255 14.49 11.77 20.23
CA TYR A 255 14.07 11.80 18.84
C TYR A 255 13.02 10.73 18.63
N LYS A 256 11.94 11.08 17.92
CA LYS A 256 10.78 10.22 17.76
C LYS A 256 10.45 10.04 16.29
N ALA A 257 10.14 8.83 15.88
CA ALA A 257 9.58 8.53 14.56
C ALA A 257 8.42 7.57 14.70
N LYS A 258 7.49 7.68 13.76
CA LYS A 258 6.36 6.76 13.64
C LYS A 258 6.61 5.85 12.46
N HIS A 259 6.37 4.57 12.66
CA HIS A 259 6.51 3.53 11.64
C HIS A 259 5.20 2.78 11.52
N THR A 260 4.78 2.52 10.29
CA THR A 260 3.56 1.77 9.99
C THR A 260 3.95 0.47 9.29
N TYR A 261 3.55 -0.64 9.89
CA TYR A 261 3.77 -1.98 9.35
C TYR A 261 2.44 -2.61 8.96
N VAL A 262 2.43 -3.30 7.82
CA VAL A 262 1.24 -3.97 7.29
C VAL A 262 1.56 -5.45 7.12
N PHE A 263 0.79 -6.30 7.80
CA PHE A 263 0.90 -7.75 7.72
C PHE A 263 -0.39 -8.33 7.16
N ASN A 264 -0.27 -9.19 6.15
CA ASN A 264 -1.40 -9.88 5.56
C ASN A 264 -1.40 -11.35 6.01
N VAL A 265 -2.53 -11.82 6.51
CA VAL A 265 -2.72 -13.18 7.01
C VAL A 265 -4.00 -13.74 6.41
N VAL A 266 -3.91 -14.92 5.79
CA VAL A 266 -5.07 -15.60 5.21
C VAL A 266 -5.41 -16.79 6.13
N PRO A 267 -6.54 -16.74 6.86
CA PRO A 267 -6.91 -17.80 7.80
C PRO A 267 -7.34 -19.08 7.07
N ASP A 268 -6.71 -20.20 7.39
CA ASP A 268 -7.18 -21.52 6.94
C ASP A 268 -8.50 -21.88 7.65
N ALA A 269 -9.52 -22.22 6.87
CA ALA A 269 -10.85 -22.64 7.33
C ALA A 269 -10.86 -23.86 8.25
N LYS A 270 -9.85 -24.75 8.14
CA LYS A 270 -9.79 -26.03 8.88
C LYS A 270 -8.91 -25.94 10.12
N ASN A 271 -7.74 -25.31 10.02
CA ASN A 271 -6.72 -25.33 11.08
C ASN A 271 -6.30 -23.94 11.60
N GLY A 272 -6.78 -22.85 11.00
CA GLY A 272 -6.35 -21.48 11.27
C GLY A 272 -6.90 -20.86 12.56
N LYS A 273 -6.73 -21.53 13.72
CA LYS A 273 -7.18 -21.00 15.02
C LYS A 273 -6.29 -19.89 15.57
N SER A 274 -4.98 -19.99 15.32
CA SER A 274 -4.01 -19.03 15.82
C SER A 274 -2.79 -18.97 14.91
N ALA A 275 -2.32 -17.77 14.58
CA ALA A 275 -1.12 -17.56 13.79
C ALA A 275 -0.24 -16.45 14.41
N ILE A 276 1.08 -16.61 14.32
CA ILE A 276 2.01 -15.53 14.69
C ILE A 276 2.08 -14.56 13.51
N VAL A 277 1.68 -13.31 13.72
CA VAL A 277 1.67 -12.28 12.68
C VAL A 277 3.05 -11.63 12.57
N PHE A 278 3.59 -11.21 13.71
CA PHE A 278 4.91 -10.60 13.83
C PHE A 278 5.45 -10.81 15.24
N ARG A 279 6.71 -10.43 15.46
CA ARG A 279 7.31 -10.38 16.79
C ARG A 279 7.65 -8.94 17.14
N PHE A 280 7.46 -8.56 18.40
CA PHE A 280 7.73 -7.21 18.89
C PHE A 280 8.75 -7.21 20.03
N SER A 281 9.76 -6.37 19.92
CA SER A 281 10.75 -6.11 20.95
C SER A 281 10.71 -4.65 21.35
N THR A 282 10.72 -4.37 22.65
CA THR A 282 10.77 -3.00 23.15
C THR A 282 12.09 -2.28 22.82
N SER A 283 13.15 -3.00 22.43
CA SER A 283 14.44 -2.42 22.05
C SER A 283 14.69 -2.38 20.54
N LYS A 284 14.09 -3.30 19.77
CA LYS A 284 14.31 -3.43 18.31
C LYS A 284 13.06 -3.14 17.46
N GLY A 285 11.90 -2.92 18.07
CA GLY A 285 10.64 -2.72 17.37
C GLY A 285 10.09 -4.02 16.79
N VAL A 286 9.55 -3.95 15.58
CA VAL A 286 8.97 -5.10 14.90
C VAL A 286 10.09 -5.92 14.26
N VAL A 287 10.19 -7.20 14.65
CA VAL A 287 11.20 -8.13 14.17
C VAL A 287 10.56 -9.31 13.43
N PRO A 288 11.31 -9.97 12.52
CA PRO A 288 10.81 -11.12 11.79
C PRO A 288 10.34 -12.24 12.72
N THR A 289 9.43 -13.09 12.23
CA THR A 289 8.90 -14.23 12.99
C THR A 289 9.98 -15.23 13.39
N THR A 290 11.15 -15.25 12.74
CA THR A 290 12.28 -16.13 13.09
C THR A 290 13.14 -15.60 14.25
N ASP A 291 13.07 -14.32 14.59
CA ASP A 291 13.90 -13.71 15.62
C ASP A 291 13.28 -13.88 17.02
N LEU A 292 13.88 -14.72 17.86
CA LEU A 292 13.40 -15.00 19.22
C LEU A 292 13.63 -13.86 20.23
N SER A 293 14.29 -12.77 19.83
CA SER A 293 14.48 -11.60 20.71
C SER A 293 13.22 -10.75 20.89
N GLY A 294 12.19 -10.96 20.05
CA GLY A 294 10.88 -10.33 20.18
C GLY A 294 9.80 -11.29 20.72
N LYS A 295 8.84 -10.73 21.46
CA LYS A 295 7.64 -11.44 21.92
C LYS A 295 6.69 -11.66 20.73
N PRO A 296 6.09 -12.86 20.59
CA PRO A 296 5.16 -13.12 19.50
C PRO A 296 3.85 -12.36 19.70
N VAL A 297 3.44 -11.63 18.66
CA VAL A 297 2.09 -11.07 18.55
C VAL A 297 1.24 -12.04 17.73
N MET A 298 0.22 -12.58 18.37
CA MET A 298 -0.60 -13.67 17.83
C MET A 298 -1.97 -13.16 17.41
N LEU A 299 -2.44 -13.61 16.25
CA LEU A 299 -3.82 -13.45 15.81
C LEU A 299 -4.57 -14.75 16.14
N GLU A 300 -5.49 -14.68 17.09
CA GLU A 300 -6.44 -15.74 17.39
C GLU A 300 -7.74 -15.51 16.66
N ILE A 301 -8.29 -16.57 16.10
CA ILE A 301 -9.53 -16.56 15.34
C ILE A 301 -10.45 -17.63 15.90
N ASP A 302 -11.59 -17.18 16.41
CA ASP A 302 -12.64 -18.04 16.93
C ASP A 302 -13.86 -18.01 16.01
N ARG A 303 -14.13 -19.15 15.36
CA ARG A 303 -15.19 -19.29 14.37
C ARG A 303 -16.55 -19.43 15.06
N ASN A 304 -17.49 -18.55 14.73
CA ASN A 304 -18.84 -18.64 15.23
C ASN A 304 -19.68 -19.66 14.44
N THR A 305 -19.66 -20.90 14.92
CA THR A 305 -20.39 -22.02 14.29
C THR A 305 -21.91 -21.97 14.46
N SER A 306 -22.46 -21.08 15.30
CA SER A 306 -23.90 -21.01 15.57
C SER A 306 -24.68 -20.42 14.39
N LEU A 307 -24.14 -19.37 13.76
CA LEU A 307 -24.73 -18.73 12.58
C LEU A 307 -24.67 -19.62 11.34
N GLU A 308 -23.62 -20.43 11.21
CA GLU A 308 -23.49 -21.39 10.10
C GLU A 308 -24.53 -22.51 10.18
N LYS A 309 -24.87 -22.95 11.40
CA LYS A 309 -25.91 -23.95 11.64
C LYS A 309 -27.28 -23.41 11.26
N SER A 310 -27.61 -22.17 11.60
CA SER A 310 -28.88 -21.54 11.21
C SER A 310 -28.96 -21.27 9.70
N ASN A 311 -27.88 -20.77 9.09
CA ASN A 311 -27.84 -20.51 7.64
C ASN A 311 -27.95 -21.82 6.83
N GLY A 312 -27.30 -22.89 7.30
CA GLY A 312 -27.39 -24.22 6.70
C GLY A 312 -28.77 -24.87 6.82
N GLN A 313 -29.51 -24.61 7.90
CA GLN A 313 -30.86 -25.15 8.10
C GLN A 313 -31.90 -24.49 7.19
N VAL A 314 -31.77 -23.19 6.92
CA VAL A 314 -32.67 -22.47 6.00
C VAL A 314 -32.33 -22.80 4.53
N ALA A 315 -31.04 -22.89 4.18
CA ALA A 315 -30.63 -23.30 2.84
C ALA A 315 -30.95 -24.78 2.53
N GLY A 316 -30.91 -25.66 3.55
CA GLY A 316 -31.24 -27.08 3.42
C GLY A 316 -32.74 -27.40 3.40
N GLN A 317 -33.63 -26.44 3.67
CA GLN A 317 -35.09 -26.64 3.60
C GLN A 317 -35.66 -26.51 2.18
N GLN A 318 -34.85 -26.15 1.18
CA GLN A 318 -35.22 -26.21 -0.23
C GLN A 318 -34.33 -27.21 -0.97
N THR A 319 -34.86 -28.44 -1.02
CA THR A 319 -34.64 -29.48 -2.05
C THR A 319 -33.21 -29.98 -2.32
N ALA A 320 -33.04 -31.27 -2.01
CA ALA A 320 -32.35 -32.30 -2.79
C ALA A 320 -30.83 -32.18 -3.01
N THR A 321 -30.22 -33.36 -3.05
CA THR A 321 -28.96 -33.78 -3.67
C THR A 321 -28.18 -32.71 -4.46
N PRO A 322 -26.84 -32.60 -4.31
CA PRO A 322 -25.98 -31.65 -5.04
C PRO A 322 -25.81 -31.99 -6.54
N GLU A 323 -26.84 -32.52 -7.18
CA GLU A 323 -26.87 -32.77 -8.61
C GLU A 323 -27.84 -31.77 -9.27
N THR A 324 -27.27 -30.98 -10.17
CA THR A 324 -27.90 -30.19 -11.25
C THR A 324 -28.76 -28.98 -10.87
N SER A 325 -28.13 -27.93 -10.33
CA SER A 325 -28.45 -26.58 -10.83
C SER A 325 -27.79 -26.41 -12.19
N ASN A 326 -28.56 -26.24 -13.27
CA ASN A 326 -28.02 -26.21 -14.64
C ASN A 326 -27.25 -24.91 -14.95
N SER A 327 -27.24 -23.93 -14.04
CA SER A 327 -26.55 -22.65 -14.26
C SER A 327 -25.03 -22.69 -14.03
N GLY A 328 -24.53 -23.60 -13.18
CA GLY A 328 -23.10 -23.70 -12.84
C GLY A 328 -22.51 -22.49 -12.09
N LEU A 329 -23.35 -21.59 -11.56
CA LEU A 329 -22.91 -20.40 -10.83
C LEU A 329 -23.01 -20.55 -9.32
N PHE A 330 -21.92 -20.23 -8.62
CA PHE A 330 -21.77 -20.36 -7.18
C PHE A 330 -21.42 -19.04 -6.51
N TYR A 331 -21.78 -18.90 -5.25
CA TYR A 331 -21.40 -17.79 -4.39
C TYR A 331 -21.09 -18.28 -2.97
N ARG A 332 -20.48 -17.41 -2.15
CA ARG A 332 -20.18 -17.73 -0.74
C ARG A 332 -21.20 -17.11 0.18
N ILE A 333 -21.73 -17.90 1.09
CA ILE A 333 -22.43 -17.42 2.29
C ILE A 333 -21.38 -17.38 3.40
N PRO A 334 -20.84 -16.21 3.78
CA PRO A 334 -19.69 -16.14 4.67
C PRO A 334 -20.04 -16.49 6.12
N GLY A 335 -19.02 -16.90 6.87
CA GLY A 335 -19.10 -17.14 8.31
C GLY A 335 -18.60 -15.93 9.10
N ASN A 336 -19.00 -15.83 10.37
CA ASN A 336 -18.47 -14.81 11.29
C ASN A 336 -17.42 -15.42 12.21
N ALA A 337 -16.39 -14.65 12.53
CA ALA A 337 -15.35 -15.02 13.47
C ALA A 337 -15.04 -13.87 14.43
N GLY A 338 -14.83 -14.20 15.71
CA GLY A 338 -14.16 -13.30 16.64
C GLY A 338 -12.66 -13.35 16.39
N VAL A 339 -12.03 -12.19 16.23
CA VAL A 339 -10.61 -12.05 15.93
C VAL A 339 -9.97 -11.23 17.03
N ARG A 340 -8.93 -11.79 17.66
CA ARG A 340 -8.20 -11.19 18.77
C ARG A 340 -6.72 -11.12 18.44
N LEU A 341 -6.12 -9.95 18.60
CA LEU A 341 -4.68 -9.77 18.48
C LEU A 341 -4.07 -9.66 19.88
N LEU A 342 -3.08 -10.50 20.17
CA LEU A 342 -2.53 -10.73 21.50
C LEU A 342 -1.02 -10.49 21.53
N ASP A 343 -0.53 -9.72 22.50
CA ASP A 343 0.89 -9.66 22.89
C ASP A 343 1.06 -10.41 24.22
N GLY A 344 1.47 -11.68 24.13
CA GLY A 344 1.52 -12.59 25.27
C GLY A 344 0.12 -12.82 25.86
N THR A 345 -0.16 -12.16 26.99
CA THR A 345 -1.47 -12.25 27.68
C THR A 345 -2.34 -11.01 27.49
N HIS A 346 -1.80 -9.95 26.89
CA HIS A 346 -2.50 -8.69 26.70
C HIS A 346 -3.22 -8.68 25.35
N ILE A 347 -4.52 -8.43 25.37
CA ILE A 347 -5.32 -8.20 24.16
C ILE A 347 -5.01 -6.79 23.66
N LEU A 348 -4.40 -6.69 22.49
CA LEU A 348 -4.13 -5.42 21.81
C LEU A 348 -5.39 -4.91 21.09
N LEU A 349 -6.16 -5.83 20.52
CA LEU A 349 -7.37 -5.53 19.76
C LEU A 349 -8.29 -6.75 19.73
N GLU A 350 -9.59 -6.51 19.79
CA GLU A 350 -10.63 -7.52 19.58
C GLU A 350 -11.67 -6.96 18.59
N SER A 351 -12.04 -7.77 17.60
CA SER A 351 -13.00 -7.39 16.56
C SER A 351 -13.77 -8.61 16.06
N HIS A 352 -14.91 -8.39 15.42
CA HIS A 352 -15.66 -9.42 14.72
C HIS A 352 -15.53 -9.21 13.21
N LEU A 353 -15.06 -10.22 12.51
CA LEU A 353 -14.89 -10.19 11.06
C LEU A 353 -15.74 -11.26 10.39
N THR A 354 -16.16 -10.97 9.17
CA THR A 354 -16.89 -11.91 8.32
C THR A 354 -15.91 -12.47 7.30
N LEU A 355 -15.71 -13.79 7.30
CA LEU A 355 -14.71 -14.49 6.48
C LEU A 355 -15.43 -15.43 5.51
N GLY A 356 -15.10 -15.34 4.22
CA GLY A 356 -15.71 -16.13 3.15
C GLY A 356 -15.51 -17.63 3.34
N GLN A 357 -14.28 -18.05 3.64
CA GLN A 357 -13.87 -19.44 3.78
C GLN A 357 -14.41 -20.14 5.04
N PHE A 358 -14.88 -19.38 6.04
CA PHE A 358 -15.58 -19.97 7.18
C PHE A 358 -17.05 -20.25 6.89
N GLY A 359 -17.54 -19.74 5.76
CA GLY A 359 -18.90 -19.93 5.29
C GLY A 359 -19.18 -21.26 4.63
N LYS A 360 -20.14 -21.23 3.70
CA LYS A 360 -20.44 -22.32 2.76
C LYS A 360 -20.55 -21.77 1.35
N VAL A 361 -20.21 -22.60 0.38
CA VAL A 361 -20.49 -22.34 -1.04
C VAL A 361 -21.91 -22.82 -1.35
N ALA A 362 -22.69 -21.99 -2.04
CA ALA A 362 -24.05 -22.31 -2.46
C ALA A 362 -24.25 -21.93 -3.94
N PRO A 363 -25.09 -22.67 -4.68
CA PRO A 363 -25.46 -22.27 -6.04
C PRO A 363 -26.35 -21.03 -6.01
N ILE A 364 -26.20 -20.15 -7.01
CA ILE A 364 -27.09 -19.00 -7.17
C ILE A 364 -28.45 -19.50 -7.69
N PRO A 365 -29.58 -19.12 -7.05
CA PRO A 365 -30.91 -19.57 -7.48
C PRO A 365 -31.21 -19.19 -8.94
N GLU A 366 -31.67 -20.17 -9.73
CA GLU A 366 -31.93 -19.99 -11.17
C GLU A 366 -32.93 -18.86 -11.46
N GLY A 367 -33.90 -18.63 -10.57
CA GLY A 367 -34.88 -17.54 -10.70
C GLY A 367 -34.27 -16.13 -10.71
N LEU A 368 -33.05 -15.96 -10.19
CA LEU A 368 -32.31 -14.70 -10.22
C LEU A 368 -31.42 -14.57 -11.47
N LEU A 369 -31.19 -15.66 -12.20
CA LEU A 369 -30.31 -15.71 -13.37
C LEU A 369 -31.06 -15.46 -14.69
N ASN A 370 -32.37 -15.18 -14.64
CA ASN A 370 -33.21 -14.94 -15.82
C ASN A 370 -32.90 -13.64 -16.61
N GLY A 371 -31.79 -12.95 -16.33
CA GLY A 371 -31.37 -11.70 -16.97
C GLY A 371 -32.07 -10.43 -16.46
N ASN A 372 -33.08 -10.55 -15.58
CA ASN A 372 -33.84 -9.40 -15.08
C ASN A 372 -33.27 -8.80 -13.78
N TYR A 373 -32.15 -9.32 -13.28
CA TYR A 373 -31.58 -8.91 -12.00
C TYR A 373 -30.10 -8.54 -12.15
N ASP A 374 -29.74 -7.43 -11.52
CA ASP A 374 -28.37 -6.99 -11.20
C ASP A 374 -28.02 -7.57 -9.82
N ILE A 375 -27.03 -8.47 -9.80
CA ILE A 375 -26.53 -9.10 -8.58
C ILE A 375 -25.12 -8.56 -8.33
N ARG A 376 -24.91 -8.03 -7.12
CA ARG A 376 -23.59 -7.59 -6.64
C ARG A 376 -23.08 -8.48 -5.53
N LEU A 377 -21.83 -8.91 -5.66
CA LEU A 377 -21.13 -9.72 -4.68
C LEU A 377 -20.04 -8.91 -3.98
N HIS A 378 -19.80 -9.23 -2.71
CA HIS A 378 -18.76 -8.61 -1.92
C HIS A 378 -17.38 -9.13 -2.39
N PRO A 379 -16.43 -8.27 -2.76
CA PRO A 379 -15.13 -8.70 -3.30
C PRO A 379 -14.30 -9.50 -2.28
N ALA A 380 -14.33 -9.14 -0.99
CA ALA A 380 -13.60 -9.88 0.04
C ALA A 380 -14.23 -11.20 0.50
N THR A 381 -15.56 -11.31 0.57
CA THR A 381 -16.24 -12.45 1.22
C THR A 381 -17.04 -13.32 0.27
N GLY A 382 -17.33 -12.84 -0.95
CA GLY A 382 -18.13 -13.56 -1.95
C GLY A 382 -19.63 -13.58 -1.65
N ALA A 383 -20.08 -12.83 -0.65
CA ALA A 383 -21.48 -12.71 -0.26
C ALA A 383 -22.28 -11.89 -1.26
N ILE A 384 -23.53 -12.27 -1.52
CA ILE A 384 -24.46 -11.41 -2.26
C ILE A 384 -24.78 -10.17 -1.40
N GLN A 385 -24.31 -9.00 -1.82
CA GLN A 385 -24.57 -7.72 -1.15
C GLN A 385 -25.90 -7.12 -1.57
N ARG A 386 -26.28 -7.31 -2.84
CA ARG A 386 -27.47 -6.67 -3.41
C ARG A 386 -28.02 -7.49 -4.58
N VAL A 387 -29.34 -7.62 -4.62
CA VAL A 387 -30.09 -8.09 -5.78
C VAL A 387 -31.09 -7.00 -6.15
N LYS A 388 -31.00 -6.46 -7.36
CA LYS A 388 -31.89 -5.40 -7.85
C LYS A 388 -32.51 -5.81 -9.17
N ARG A 389 -33.84 -5.66 -9.30
CA ARG A 389 -34.51 -5.85 -10.59
C ARG A 389 -34.10 -4.76 -11.57
N ILE A 390 -33.68 -5.16 -12.76
CA ILE A 390 -33.43 -4.27 -13.90
C ILE A 390 -34.81 -3.84 -14.39
N MET A 391 -35.20 -2.61 -14.07
CA MET A 391 -36.40 -2.00 -14.64
C MET A 391 -36.00 -1.52 -16.03
N GLU A 392 -36.64 -2.05 -17.07
CA GLU A 392 -36.55 -1.44 -18.40
C GLU A 392 -36.98 0.02 -18.25
N LYS A 393 -36.06 0.95 -18.56
CA LYS A 393 -36.41 2.36 -18.69
C LYS A 393 -37.37 2.40 -19.88
N ASN A 394 -38.66 2.61 -19.60
CA ASN A 394 -39.64 2.84 -20.66
C ASN A 394 -39.05 3.89 -21.61
N LYS A 395 -38.99 3.49 -22.87
CA LYS A 395 -38.60 4.30 -24.01
C LYS A 395 -39.73 5.32 -24.23
N GLU A 396 -39.85 6.28 -23.33
CA GLU A 396 -40.73 7.42 -23.44
C GLU A 396 -39.89 8.67 -23.19
N GLU A 397 -39.26 9.15 -24.26
CA GLU A 397 -39.22 10.57 -24.61
C GLU A 397 -38.66 10.69 -26.04
N GLN A 398 -39.62 10.81 -26.96
CA GLN A 398 -39.64 11.50 -28.27
C GLN A 398 -38.62 11.15 -29.36
#